data_AF-A0A969KJS6-F1
#
_entry.id   AF-A0A969KJS6-F1
#
_cell.length_a   1.000
_cell.length_b   1.000
_cell.length_c   1.000
_cell.angle_alpha   90.00
_cell.angle_beta   90.00
_cell.angle_gamma   90.00
#
_symmetry.space_group_name_H-M   'P 1'
#
loop_
_entity.id
_entity.type
_entity.pdbx_description
1 polymer ?
#
loop_
_entity_poly.entity_id
_entity_poly.type
_entity_poly.pdbx_seq_one_letter_code
_entity_poly.pdbx_strand_id
1 'polypeptide(L)'
;MKGWESVDALREQSPTTGLPHHLTQTPLPYLIQTSKASPDFNEKHHAYCGLLSSMHTYGLFNGRYGLSDFIFIDKITAEHKALADAMLADELTRQARLKADLETDSTASAWIQEDALFNNYKLLQFFDTLSLYFHTTHKELRKEATFLNVPDGKGSNQTLTISPLENEAYALSPWCFADESIEVFAEGRYITPQPQGTDFKSIFDMTAKEKQMYKLVKG
;
A
#
# COMPACT_ATOMS: atom_id res chain seq x y z
N MET A 1 7.65 -1.53 -5.98
CA MET A 1 8.37 -1.98 -4.76
C MET A 1 8.85 -3.41 -4.98
N LYS A 2 10.10 -3.73 -4.65
CA LYS A 2 10.63 -5.12 -4.76
C LYS A 2 10.65 -5.89 -3.44
N GLY A 3 10.22 -5.29 -2.34
CA GLY A 3 10.18 -5.98 -1.03
C GLY A 3 9.24 -7.18 -0.99
N TRP A 4 8.27 -7.25 -1.91
CA TRP A 4 7.32 -8.36 -2.05
C TRP A 4 7.75 -9.41 -3.09
N GLU A 5 8.77 -9.15 -3.91
CA GLU A 5 9.11 -9.95 -5.08
C GLU A 5 9.33 -11.43 -4.75
N SER A 6 10.01 -11.74 -3.63
CA SER A 6 10.24 -13.13 -3.21
C SER A 6 8.97 -13.84 -2.74
N VAL A 7 8.05 -13.13 -2.09
CA VAL A 7 6.79 -13.68 -1.60
C VAL A 7 5.81 -13.85 -2.76
N ASP A 8 5.70 -12.84 -3.62
CA ASP A 8 4.86 -12.89 -4.82
C ASP A 8 5.30 -14.00 -5.79
N ALA A 9 6.60 -14.30 -5.84
CA ALA A 9 7.14 -15.39 -6.65
C ALA A 9 6.68 -16.79 -6.19
N LEU A 10 6.26 -16.95 -4.93
CA LEU A 10 5.75 -18.23 -4.42
C LEU A 10 4.42 -18.61 -5.08
N ARG A 11 3.62 -17.62 -5.49
CA ARG A 11 2.30 -17.81 -6.11
C ARG A 11 1.41 -18.73 -5.27
N GLU A 12 1.51 -18.61 -3.95
CA GLU A 12 0.76 -19.45 -3.02
C GLU A 12 -0.71 -19.07 -2.99
N GLN A 13 -1.55 -20.09 -2.91
CA GLN A 13 -2.99 -19.95 -2.74
C GLN A 13 -3.32 -19.67 -1.28
N SER A 14 -4.11 -18.64 -1.04
CA SER A 14 -4.72 -18.39 0.26
C SER A 14 -5.68 -19.53 0.62
N PRO A 15 -5.56 -20.14 1.81
CA PRO A 15 -6.46 -21.19 2.26
C PRO A 15 -7.89 -20.67 2.49
N THR A 16 -8.04 -19.36 2.67
CA THR A 16 -9.32 -18.72 3.02
C THR A 16 -10.09 -18.27 1.78
N THR A 17 -9.41 -17.72 0.77
CA THR A 17 -10.07 -17.13 -0.41
C THR A 17 -9.92 -17.93 -1.69
N GLY A 18 -9.00 -18.90 -1.74
CA GLY A 18 -8.70 -19.61 -2.98
C GLY A 18 -8.03 -18.74 -4.05
N LEU A 19 -7.61 -17.52 -3.71
CA LEU A 19 -6.90 -16.53 -4.53
C LEU A 19 -5.44 -16.40 -4.04
N PRO A 20 -4.55 -15.66 -4.72
CA PRO A 20 -3.22 -15.38 -4.17
C PRO A 20 -3.34 -14.63 -2.83
N HIS A 21 -2.32 -14.76 -1.97
CA HIS A 21 -2.23 -13.90 -0.79
C HIS A 21 -2.20 -12.41 -1.18
N HIS A 22 -2.94 -11.59 -0.43
CA HIS A 22 -2.86 -10.14 -0.47
C HIS A 22 -2.67 -9.61 0.97
N LEU A 23 -2.33 -8.31 1.11
CA LEU A 23 -1.87 -7.72 2.37
C LEU A 23 -2.64 -8.14 3.63
N THR A 24 -3.97 -8.22 3.61
CA THR A 24 -4.77 -8.56 4.82
C THR A 24 -4.89 -10.06 5.11
N GLN A 25 -4.42 -10.91 4.19
CA GLN A 25 -4.52 -12.38 4.27
C GLN A 25 -3.17 -13.07 4.11
N THR A 26 -2.10 -12.31 3.98
CA THR A 26 -0.73 -12.82 3.95
C THR A 26 -0.36 -13.34 5.35
N PRO A 27 0.21 -14.55 5.47
CA PRO A 27 0.72 -15.06 6.73
C PRO A 27 1.70 -14.08 7.40
N LEU A 28 1.63 -13.94 8.73
CA LEU A 28 2.47 -13.02 9.49
C LEU A 28 3.97 -13.13 9.20
N PRO A 29 4.57 -14.34 9.03
CA PRO A 29 5.98 -14.45 8.66
C PRO A 29 6.32 -13.73 7.34
N TYR A 30 5.47 -13.86 6.33
CA TYR A 30 5.66 -13.16 5.05
C TYR A 30 5.40 -11.66 5.19
N LEU A 31 4.42 -11.24 6.01
CA LEU A 31 4.21 -9.83 6.30
C LEU A 31 5.47 -9.21 6.94
N ILE A 32 6.01 -9.83 7.98
CA ILE A 32 7.23 -9.34 8.64
C ILE A 32 8.41 -9.31 7.65
N GLN A 33 8.58 -10.35 6.83
CA GLN A 33 9.62 -10.40 5.81
C GLN A 33 9.51 -9.24 4.82
N THR A 34 8.31 -9.02 4.25
CA THR A 34 8.07 -7.95 3.26
C THR A 34 8.13 -6.56 3.88
N SER A 35 7.72 -6.43 5.14
CA SER A 35 7.82 -5.23 5.96
C SER A 35 9.27 -4.82 6.25
N LYS A 36 10.20 -5.77 6.40
CA LYS A 36 11.64 -5.47 6.48
C LYS A 36 12.23 -5.15 5.10
N ALA A 37 11.86 -5.95 4.09
CA ALA A 37 12.46 -5.86 2.75
C ALA A 37 12.08 -4.58 1.99
N SER A 38 10.87 -4.03 2.21
CA SER A 38 10.41 -2.85 1.48
C SER A 38 11.19 -1.58 1.85
N PRO A 39 11.37 -1.22 3.14
CA PRO A 39 12.25 -0.12 3.54
C PRO A 39 13.71 -0.35 3.11
N ASP A 40 14.25 -1.56 3.26
CA ASP A 40 15.62 -1.88 2.83
C ASP A 40 15.85 -1.64 1.34
N PHE A 41 14.88 -1.97 0.51
CA PHE A 41 14.96 -1.71 -0.93
C PHE A 41 14.88 -0.21 -1.22
N ASN A 42 13.89 0.49 -0.66
CA ASN A 42 13.67 1.90 -0.96
C ASN A 42 14.80 2.80 -0.44
N GLU A 43 15.41 2.46 0.70
CA GLU A 43 16.56 3.18 1.24
C GLU A 43 17.78 3.14 0.31
N LYS A 44 18.02 2.00 -0.36
CA LYS A 44 19.12 1.86 -1.34
C LYS A 44 18.96 2.78 -2.56
N HIS A 45 17.73 3.21 -2.84
CA HIS A 45 17.46 4.17 -3.92
C HIS A 45 17.56 5.61 -3.45
N HIS A 46 16.97 5.92 -2.29
CA HIS A 46 17.01 7.25 -1.70
C HIS A 46 16.65 7.21 -0.21
N ALA A 47 17.39 7.92 0.63
CA ALA A 47 17.17 7.96 2.08
C ALA A 47 15.73 8.39 2.45
N TYR A 48 15.18 9.42 1.80
CA TYR A 48 13.79 9.84 2.01
C TYR A 48 12.76 8.77 1.63
N CYS A 49 12.99 8.00 0.55
CA CYS A 49 12.10 6.90 0.16
C CYS A 49 12.16 5.77 1.20
N GLY A 50 13.35 5.47 1.72
CA GLY A 50 13.54 4.56 2.86
C GLY A 50 12.76 5.02 4.09
N LEU A 51 12.82 6.32 4.42
CA LEU A 51 12.13 6.91 5.55
C LEU A 51 10.60 6.77 5.42
N LEU A 52 10.02 7.17 4.28
CA LEU A 52 8.57 7.04 4.05
C LEU A 52 8.12 5.58 4.06
N SER A 53 8.89 4.67 3.45
CA SER A 53 8.60 3.23 3.45
C SER A 53 8.67 2.62 4.86
N SER A 54 9.59 3.10 5.69
CA SER A 54 9.73 2.72 7.10
C SER A 54 8.54 3.19 7.94
N MET A 55 8.16 4.47 7.80
CA MET A 55 6.97 5.03 8.45
C MET A 55 5.71 4.29 8.01
N HIS A 56 5.58 3.95 6.72
CA HIS A 56 4.47 3.16 6.20
C HIS A 56 4.41 1.78 6.85
N THR A 57 5.54 1.08 6.92
CA THR A 57 5.65 -0.22 7.61
C THR A 57 5.25 -0.10 9.07
N TYR A 58 5.83 0.84 9.82
CA TYR A 58 5.48 1.04 11.22
C TYR A 58 3.99 1.37 11.39
N GLY A 59 3.45 2.24 10.53
CA GLY A 59 2.05 2.61 10.50
C GLY A 59 1.12 1.41 10.32
N LEU A 60 1.43 0.47 9.42
CA LEU A 60 0.62 -0.74 9.19
C LEU A 60 0.38 -1.57 10.45
N PHE A 61 1.36 -1.60 11.37
CA PHE A 61 1.31 -2.34 12.64
C PHE A 61 0.86 -1.48 13.84
N ASN A 62 0.67 -0.17 13.65
CA ASN A 62 0.34 0.78 14.73
C ASN A 62 -0.83 1.71 14.34
N GLY A 63 -1.84 1.19 13.63
CA GLY A 63 -3.09 1.89 13.32
C GLY A 63 -2.92 3.07 12.38
N ARG A 64 -1.89 3.05 11.53
CA ARG A 64 -1.53 4.09 10.56
C ARG A 64 -1.44 5.49 11.19
N TYR A 65 -0.97 5.58 12.44
CA TYR A 65 -0.93 6.81 13.24
C TYR A 65 -2.32 7.44 13.48
N GLY A 66 -3.37 6.61 13.57
CA GLY A 66 -4.75 7.05 13.78
C GLY A 66 -5.43 7.63 12.55
N LEU A 67 -4.89 7.39 11.35
CA LEU A 67 -5.37 8.04 10.12
C LEU A 67 -6.39 7.21 9.31
N SER A 68 -6.52 5.91 9.55
CA SER A 68 -7.37 5.06 8.73
C SER A 68 -7.72 3.73 9.40
N ASP A 69 -8.94 3.26 9.13
CA ASP A 69 -9.43 1.94 9.51
C ASP A 69 -9.38 0.92 8.35
N PHE A 70 -8.89 1.31 7.17
CA PHE A 70 -9.04 0.52 5.93
C PHE A 70 -8.31 -0.83 6.01
N ILE A 71 -7.08 -0.84 6.56
CA ILE A 71 -6.25 -2.03 6.77
C ILE A 71 -5.31 -1.78 7.95
N PHE A 72 -5.42 -2.60 8.99
CA PHE A 72 -4.57 -2.59 10.18
C PHE A 72 -4.08 -4.02 10.48
N ILE A 73 -2.77 -4.21 10.66
CA ILE A 73 -2.19 -5.50 11.07
C ILE A 73 -2.25 -5.57 12.60
N ASP A 74 -3.41 -5.97 13.12
CA ASP A 74 -3.70 -5.98 14.55
C ASP A 74 -3.68 -7.38 15.17
N LYS A 75 -3.81 -8.42 14.34
CA LYS A 75 -3.81 -9.83 14.76
C LYS A 75 -2.42 -10.44 14.74
N ILE A 76 -1.51 -9.92 15.56
CA ILE A 76 -0.19 -10.53 15.78
C ILE A 76 -0.34 -11.64 16.82
N THR A 77 -0.08 -12.89 16.45
CA THR A 77 -0.13 -14.01 17.40
C THR A 77 0.99 -13.92 18.44
N ALA A 78 0.80 -14.53 19.62
CA ALA A 78 1.80 -14.53 20.68
C ALA A 78 3.16 -15.11 20.21
N GLU A 79 3.12 -16.10 19.32
CA GLU A 79 4.29 -16.71 18.69
C GLU A 79 5.12 -15.71 17.87
N HIS A 80 4.47 -14.84 17.09
CA HIS A 80 5.15 -13.88 16.21
C HIS A 80 5.41 -12.53 16.86
N LYS A 81 4.88 -12.28 18.07
CA LYS A 81 4.94 -10.97 18.73
C LYS A 81 6.37 -10.47 18.90
N ALA A 82 7.28 -11.30 19.43
CA ALA A 82 8.67 -10.90 19.64
C ALA A 82 9.38 -10.50 18.34
N LEU A 83 9.09 -11.22 17.24
CA LEU A 83 9.66 -10.93 15.94
C LEU A 83 9.11 -9.62 15.34
N ALA A 84 7.80 -9.39 15.46
CA ALA A 84 7.17 -8.15 15.02
C ALA A 84 7.67 -6.94 15.84
N ASP A 85 7.75 -7.07 17.17
CA ASP A 85 8.25 -6.00 18.05
C ASP A 85 9.71 -5.64 17.71
N ALA A 86 10.57 -6.63 17.45
CA ALA A 86 11.95 -6.40 17.03
C ALA A 86 12.03 -5.67 15.68
N MET A 87 11.24 -6.10 14.68
CA MET A 87 11.16 -5.42 13.39
C MET A 87 10.70 -3.96 13.53
N LEU A 88 9.70 -3.68 14.37
CA LEU A 88 9.20 -2.32 14.59
C LEU A 88 10.22 -1.43 15.29
N ALA A 89 10.99 -1.98 16.25
CA ALA A 89 12.09 -1.27 16.89
C ALA A 89 13.23 -0.94 15.90
N ASP A 90 13.56 -1.86 14.99
CA ASP A 90 14.51 -1.62 13.90
C ASP A 90 14.03 -0.47 13.00
N GLU A 91 12.74 -0.43 12.66
CA GLU A 91 12.18 0.63 11.81
C GLU A 91 12.19 2.01 12.50
N LEU A 92 11.92 2.09 13.81
CA LEU A 92 12.09 3.35 14.56
C LEU A 92 13.56 3.81 14.57
N THR A 93 14.49 2.88 14.73
CA THR A 93 15.93 3.17 14.67
C THR A 93 16.32 3.67 13.27
N ARG A 94 15.81 3.05 12.22
CA ARG A 94 16.00 3.47 10.82
C ARG A 94 15.45 4.88 10.59
N GLN A 95 14.25 5.18 11.06
CA GLN A 95 13.63 6.49 10.93
C GLN A 95 14.47 7.59 11.58
N ALA A 96 14.97 7.35 12.80
CA ALA A 96 15.83 8.30 13.50
C ALA A 96 17.14 8.56 12.75
N ARG A 97 17.81 7.50 12.27
CA ARG A 97 19.04 7.61 11.47
C ARG A 97 18.80 8.36 10.17
N LEU A 98 17.79 7.97 9.39
CA LEU A 98 17.52 8.60 8.09
C LEU A 98 17.13 10.08 8.24
N LYS A 99 16.39 10.44 9.30
CA LYS A 99 16.13 11.86 9.60
C LYS A 99 17.43 12.62 9.88
N ALA A 100 18.34 12.07 10.69
CA ALA A 100 19.62 12.70 10.98
C ALA A 100 20.49 12.85 9.71
N ASP A 101 20.51 11.83 8.84
CA ASP A 101 21.26 11.88 7.58
C ASP A 101 20.69 12.98 6.66
N LEU A 102 19.36 13.05 6.52
CA LEU A 102 18.66 14.01 5.65
C LEU A 102 18.67 15.46 6.17
N GLU A 103 18.83 15.68 7.48
CA GLU A 103 18.93 17.02 8.08
C GLU A 103 20.15 17.78 7.53
N THR A 104 21.21 17.07 7.17
CA THR A 104 22.44 17.68 6.62
C THR A 104 22.34 18.01 5.14
N ASP A 105 21.26 17.57 4.46
CA ASP A 105 21.01 17.83 3.05
C ASP A 105 20.20 19.13 2.88
N SER A 106 20.78 20.09 2.15
CA SER A 106 20.17 21.41 1.93
C SER A 106 18.82 21.37 1.20
N THR A 107 18.55 20.31 0.43
CA THR A 107 17.30 20.11 -0.29
C THR A 107 16.33 19.25 0.52
N ALA A 108 16.81 18.17 1.15
CA ALA A 108 15.96 17.20 1.81
C ALA A 108 15.59 17.54 3.26
N SER A 109 16.35 18.42 3.93
CA SER A 109 16.05 18.92 5.29
C SER A 109 14.64 19.52 5.42
N ALA A 110 14.12 20.16 4.37
CA ALA A 110 12.76 20.67 4.35
C ALA A 110 11.69 19.55 4.31
N TRP A 111 12.02 18.38 3.77
CA TRP A 111 11.07 17.26 3.59
C TRP A 111 10.86 16.44 4.86
N ILE A 112 11.80 16.53 5.81
CA ILE A 112 11.76 15.81 7.09
C ILE A 112 11.17 16.65 8.23
N GLN A 113 10.85 17.92 7.97
CA GLN A 113 10.04 18.74 8.87
C GLN A 113 8.70 18.04 9.11
N GLU A 114 8.23 18.05 10.35
CA GLU A 114 7.13 17.18 10.81
C GLU A 114 5.89 17.24 9.90
N ASP A 115 5.40 18.45 9.59
CA ASP A 115 4.23 18.65 8.74
C ASP A 115 4.45 18.15 7.30
N ALA A 116 5.62 18.45 6.71
CA ALA A 116 5.94 18.03 5.35
C ALA A 116 6.06 16.50 5.25
N LEU A 117 6.78 15.90 6.21
CA LEU A 117 6.97 14.46 6.29
C LEU A 117 5.64 13.73 6.48
N PHE A 118 4.79 14.21 7.39
CA PHE A 118 3.52 13.57 7.67
C PHE A 118 2.50 13.77 6.53
N ASN A 119 2.54 14.89 5.82
CA ASN A 119 1.75 15.07 4.59
C ASN A 119 2.19 14.09 3.50
N ASN A 120 3.49 13.90 3.28
CA ASN A 120 3.99 12.94 2.30
C ASN A 120 3.68 11.49 2.71
N TYR A 121 3.71 11.18 4.01
CA TYR A 121 3.21 9.91 4.52
C TYR A 121 1.72 9.71 4.17
N LYS A 122 0.84 10.68 4.44
CA LYS A 122 -0.58 10.58 4.09
C LYS A 122 -0.83 10.42 2.59
N LEU A 123 -0.06 11.10 1.74
CA LEU A 123 -0.13 10.92 0.29
C LEU A 123 0.23 9.48 -0.11
N LEU A 124 1.29 8.92 0.47
CA LEU A 124 1.63 7.50 0.27
C LEU A 124 0.48 6.58 0.72
N GLN A 125 -0.15 6.85 1.86
CA GLN A 125 -1.31 6.10 2.37
C GLN A 125 -2.50 6.15 1.41
N PHE A 126 -2.79 7.34 0.84
CA PHE A 126 -3.85 7.50 -0.14
C PHE A 126 -3.60 6.64 -1.38
N PHE A 127 -2.41 6.68 -1.96
CA PHE A 127 -2.10 5.84 -3.14
C PHE A 127 -2.06 4.35 -2.82
N ASP A 128 -1.58 3.94 -1.64
CA ASP A 128 -1.63 2.55 -1.17
C ASP A 128 -3.08 2.04 -1.10
N THR A 129 -3.96 2.78 -0.42
CA THR A 129 -5.37 2.41 -0.27
C THR A 129 -6.16 2.47 -1.59
N LEU A 130 -5.86 3.44 -2.46
CA LEU A 130 -6.43 3.51 -3.81
C LEU A 130 -5.99 2.31 -4.68
N SER A 131 -4.73 1.89 -4.58
CA SER A 131 -4.23 0.69 -5.26
C SER A 131 -4.96 -0.56 -4.79
N LEU A 132 -5.15 -0.71 -3.46
CA LEU A 132 -5.90 -1.82 -2.89
C LEU A 132 -7.35 -1.85 -3.37
N TYR A 133 -8.04 -0.69 -3.40
CA TYR A 133 -9.40 -0.58 -3.95
C TYR A 133 -9.51 -1.18 -5.36
N PHE A 134 -8.54 -0.89 -6.24
CA PHE A 134 -8.53 -1.44 -7.59
C PHE A 134 -8.09 -2.92 -7.64
N HIS A 135 -7.10 -3.33 -6.86
CA HIS A 135 -6.42 -4.60 -7.10
C HIS A 135 -6.88 -5.75 -6.21
N THR A 136 -7.64 -5.49 -5.14
CA THR A 136 -8.21 -6.56 -4.29
C THR A 136 -9.67 -6.85 -4.59
N THR A 137 -10.32 -6.05 -5.43
CA THR A 137 -11.75 -6.18 -5.76
C THR A 137 -11.95 -6.23 -7.27
N HIS A 138 -12.62 -7.28 -7.76
CA HIS A 138 -13.00 -7.40 -9.16
C HIS A 138 -13.81 -6.18 -9.63
N LYS A 139 -13.60 -5.71 -10.87
CA LYS A 139 -14.19 -4.45 -11.36
C LYS A 139 -15.71 -4.39 -11.22
N GLU A 140 -16.39 -5.50 -11.43
CA GLU A 140 -17.85 -5.62 -11.33
C GLU A 140 -18.38 -5.58 -9.88
N LEU A 141 -17.51 -5.75 -8.90
CA LEU A 141 -17.85 -5.77 -7.47
C LEU A 141 -17.40 -4.50 -6.73
N ARG A 142 -16.69 -3.60 -7.41
CA ARG A 142 -16.26 -2.33 -6.82
C ARG A 142 -17.49 -1.48 -6.52
N LYS A 143 -17.50 -0.89 -5.34
CA LYS A 143 -18.56 0.00 -4.86
C LYS A 143 -17.96 1.35 -4.51
N GLU A 144 -18.81 2.26 -4.07
CA GLU A 144 -18.35 3.49 -3.45
C GLU A 144 -17.43 3.19 -2.25
N ALA A 145 -16.37 3.97 -2.10
CA ALA A 145 -15.45 3.91 -0.97
C ALA A 145 -14.94 5.31 -0.61
N THR A 146 -14.41 5.46 0.61
CA THR A 146 -13.85 6.71 1.09
C THR A 146 -12.38 6.58 1.48
N PHE A 147 -11.61 7.64 1.25
CA PHE A 147 -10.22 7.78 1.64
C PHE A 147 -10.11 8.95 2.61
N LEU A 148 -9.75 8.66 3.85
CA LEU A 148 -9.66 9.65 4.92
C LEU A 148 -8.31 10.35 4.92
N ASN A 149 -8.27 11.55 5.48
CA ASN A 149 -7.03 12.28 5.77
C ASN A 149 -6.13 12.54 4.55
N VAL A 150 -6.71 12.71 3.37
CA VAL A 150 -5.96 13.03 2.15
C VAL A 150 -5.55 14.51 2.20
N PRO A 151 -4.25 14.86 2.13
CA PRO A 151 -3.82 16.25 2.16
C PRO A 151 -4.32 17.03 0.95
N ASP A 152 -4.73 18.29 1.16
CA ASP A 152 -5.20 19.18 0.09
C ASP A 152 -4.09 20.09 -0.48
N GLY A 153 -2.86 19.96 0.03
CA GLY A 153 -1.71 20.79 -0.33
C GLY A 153 -1.72 22.21 0.28
N LYS A 154 -2.73 22.56 1.08
CA LYS A 154 -2.90 23.87 1.75
C LYS A 154 -2.80 23.77 3.27
N GLY A 155 -2.30 22.66 3.78
CA GLY A 155 -2.19 22.38 5.21
C GLY A 155 -3.47 21.85 5.85
N SER A 156 -4.46 21.46 5.04
CA SER A 156 -5.66 20.78 5.53
C SER A 156 -5.75 19.34 5.00
N ASN A 157 -6.63 18.53 5.59
CA ASN A 157 -6.94 17.20 5.08
C ASN A 157 -8.41 17.11 4.74
N GLN A 158 -8.73 16.28 3.75
CA GLN A 158 -10.09 16.05 3.28
C GLN A 158 -10.36 14.55 3.17
N THR A 159 -11.64 14.20 3.21
CA THR A 159 -12.12 12.87 2.88
C THR A 159 -12.50 12.86 1.40
N LEU A 160 -11.90 11.95 0.65
CA LEU A 160 -12.26 11.72 -0.75
C LEU A 160 -13.23 10.54 -0.85
N THR A 161 -14.21 10.63 -1.72
CA THR A 161 -15.12 9.54 -2.09
C THR A 161 -14.81 9.14 -3.53
N ILE A 162 -14.65 7.84 -3.76
CA ILE A 162 -14.58 7.24 -5.10
C ILE A 162 -15.85 6.47 -5.38
N SER A 163 -16.47 6.73 -6.54
CA SER A 163 -17.68 6.04 -6.97
C SER A 163 -17.48 5.47 -8.39
N PRO A 164 -17.70 4.17 -8.61
CA PRO A 164 -17.58 3.57 -9.93
C PRO A 164 -18.66 4.14 -10.87
N LEU A 165 -18.26 4.40 -12.12
CA LEU A 165 -19.13 4.85 -13.20
C LEU A 165 -19.19 3.77 -14.31
N GLU A 166 -19.96 4.04 -15.36
CA GLU A 166 -19.93 3.26 -16.59
C GLU A 166 -18.57 3.38 -17.31
N ASN A 167 -18.30 2.46 -18.24
CA ASN A 167 -17.09 2.46 -19.09
C ASN A 167 -15.75 2.50 -18.33
N GLU A 168 -15.68 1.83 -17.17
CA GLU A 168 -14.47 1.70 -16.35
C GLU A 168 -13.88 3.05 -15.87
N ALA A 169 -14.74 4.07 -15.76
CA ALA A 169 -14.42 5.34 -15.13
C ALA A 169 -14.82 5.34 -13.64
N TYR A 170 -14.20 6.23 -12.86
CA TYR A 170 -14.47 6.40 -11.44
C TYR A 170 -14.50 7.89 -11.12
N ALA A 171 -15.59 8.35 -10.54
CA ALA A 171 -15.72 9.70 -10.02
C ALA A 171 -14.95 9.80 -8.70
N LEU A 172 -14.09 10.81 -8.56
CA LEU A 172 -13.40 11.12 -7.30
C LEU A 172 -13.82 12.53 -6.85
N SER A 173 -14.31 12.63 -5.61
CA SER A 173 -14.80 13.89 -5.05
C SER A 173 -14.41 14.07 -3.58
N PRO A 174 -13.86 15.22 -3.15
CA PRO A 174 -13.42 16.33 -4.00
C PRO A 174 -12.26 15.92 -4.91
N TRP A 175 -12.15 16.60 -6.05
CA TRP A 175 -11.09 16.33 -7.00
C TRP A 175 -9.73 16.82 -6.47
N CYS A 176 -8.73 15.94 -6.48
CA CYS A 176 -7.41 16.19 -5.87
C CYS A 176 -6.25 16.26 -6.86
N PHE A 177 -6.54 16.31 -8.16
CA PHE A 177 -5.51 16.36 -9.22
C PHE A 177 -5.58 17.67 -10.01
N ALA A 178 -4.45 18.04 -10.63
CA ALA A 178 -4.36 19.28 -11.41
C ALA A 178 -5.17 19.21 -12.72
N ASP A 179 -5.11 18.07 -13.41
CA ASP A 179 -5.83 17.82 -14.66
C ASP A 179 -7.28 17.40 -14.38
N GLU A 180 -8.18 17.56 -15.36
CA GLU A 180 -9.61 17.22 -15.22
C GLU A 180 -9.87 15.70 -15.11
N SER A 181 -8.90 14.89 -15.56
CA SER A 181 -8.95 13.43 -15.46
C SER A 181 -7.55 12.85 -15.42
N ILE A 182 -7.43 11.67 -14.84
CA ILE A 182 -6.21 10.88 -14.85
C ILE A 182 -6.52 9.50 -15.40
N GLU A 183 -5.67 9.02 -16.29
CA GLU A 183 -5.68 7.63 -16.76
C GLU A 183 -4.40 6.93 -16.32
N VAL A 184 -4.57 5.86 -15.55
CA VAL A 184 -3.47 4.99 -15.12
C VAL A 184 -3.75 3.57 -15.59
N PHE A 185 -2.69 2.78 -15.75
CA PHE A 185 -2.82 1.37 -16.07
C PHE A 185 -1.95 0.51 -15.19
N ALA A 186 -2.39 -0.71 -14.96
CA ALA A 186 -1.61 -1.77 -14.34
C ALA A 186 -1.72 -3.06 -15.17
N GLU A 187 -0.67 -3.88 -15.14
CA GLU A 187 -0.77 -5.24 -15.64
C GLU A 187 -1.25 -6.14 -14.51
N GLY A 188 -2.35 -6.85 -14.73
CA GLY A 188 -2.97 -7.71 -13.72
C GLY A 188 -3.47 -9.01 -14.32
N ARG A 189 -3.97 -9.89 -13.45
CA ARG A 189 -4.63 -11.14 -13.82
C ARG A 189 -6.00 -11.17 -13.16
N TYR A 190 -7.03 -11.55 -13.91
CA TYR A 190 -8.32 -11.91 -13.31
C TYR A 190 -8.32 -13.41 -13.05
N ILE A 191 -8.24 -13.76 -11.77
CA ILE A 191 -8.28 -15.15 -11.29
C ILE A 191 -9.54 -15.28 -10.44
N THR A 192 -10.35 -16.29 -10.71
CA THR A 192 -11.46 -16.66 -9.84
C THR A 192 -10.96 -17.52 -8.68
N PRO A 193 -11.60 -17.47 -7.49
CA PRO A 193 -11.29 -18.37 -6.39
C PRO A 193 -11.22 -19.83 -6.82
N GLN A 194 -10.12 -20.50 -6.50
CA GLN A 194 -9.91 -21.92 -6.80
C GLN A 194 -10.17 -22.78 -5.56
N PRO A 195 -10.62 -24.05 -5.71
CA PRO A 195 -10.65 -25.00 -4.62
C PRO A 195 -9.27 -25.25 -4.00
N GLN A 196 -9.25 -25.63 -2.73
CA GLN A 196 -8.00 -26.00 -2.04
C GLN A 196 -7.40 -27.27 -2.64
N GLY A 197 -6.06 -27.30 -2.74
CA GLY A 197 -5.32 -28.42 -3.32
C GLY A 197 -5.27 -28.42 -4.85
N THR A 198 -5.79 -27.38 -5.51
CA THR A 198 -5.54 -27.16 -6.94
C THR A 198 -4.08 -26.79 -7.18
N ASP A 199 -3.55 -27.09 -8.37
CA ASP A 199 -2.25 -26.56 -8.81
C ASP A 199 -2.40 -25.07 -9.16
N PHE A 200 -2.52 -24.26 -8.10
CA PHE A 200 -2.75 -22.83 -8.22
C PHE A 200 -1.61 -22.12 -8.95
N LYS A 201 -0.36 -22.60 -8.77
CA LYS A 201 0.80 -22.04 -9.45
C LYS A 201 0.66 -22.20 -10.97
N SER A 202 0.27 -23.38 -11.45
CA SER A 202 0.01 -23.59 -12.88
C SER A 202 -1.12 -22.70 -13.39
N ILE A 203 -2.24 -22.60 -12.66
CA ILE A 203 -3.35 -21.70 -13.01
C ILE A 203 -2.87 -20.25 -13.10
N PHE A 204 -2.12 -19.76 -12.12
CA PHE A 204 -1.56 -18.42 -12.11
C PHE A 204 -0.64 -18.16 -13.31
N ASP A 205 0.18 -19.15 -13.67
CA ASP A 205 1.15 -19.06 -14.75
C ASP A 205 0.48 -19.06 -16.14
N MET A 206 -0.59 -19.85 -16.31
CA MET A 206 -1.35 -19.95 -17.56
C MET A 206 -2.39 -18.86 -17.75
N THR A 207 -2.90 -18.26 -16.67
CA THR A 207 -3.80 -17.11 -16.78
C THR A 207 -3.08 -16.01 -17.55
N ALA A 208 -3.75 -15.26 -18.42
CA ALA A 208 -3.11 -14.17 -19.16
C ALA A 208 -2.86 -12.97 -18.25
N LYS A 209 -1.82 -12.17 -18.54
CA LYS A 209 -1.74 -10.80 -18.01
C LYS A 209 -2.52 -9.90 -18.94
N GLU A 210 -3.30 -9.01 -18.35
CA GLU A 210 -4.08 -8.02 -19.08
C GLU A 210 -3.72 -6.62 -18.61
N LYS A 211 -3.68 -5.68 -19.56
CA LYS A 211 -3.59 -4.26 -19.24
C LYS A 211 -4.94 -3.79 -18.74
N GLN A 212 -5.02 -3.42 -17.47
CA GLN A 212 -6.22 -2.88 -16.85
C GLN A 212 -6.09 -1.35 -16.80
N MET A 213 -7.04 -0.65 -17.39
CA MET A 213 -7.10 0.81 -17.42
C MET A 213 -8.02 1.30 -16.29
N TYR A 214 -7.61 2.37 -15.61
CA TYR A 214 -8.43 3.04 -14.62
C TYR A 214 -8.46 4.53 -14.94
N LYS A 215 -9.67 5.03 -15.23
CA LYS A 215 -9.89 6.44 -15.49
C LYS A 215 -10.52 7.09 -14.27
N LEU A 216 -9.82 8.02 -13.64
CA LEU A 216 -10.35 8.87 -12.60
C LEU A 216 -10.84 10.17 -13.24
N VAL A 217 -12.05 10.60 -12.89
CA VAL A 217 -12.64 11.86 -13.33
C VAL A 217 -13.16 12.64 -12.13
N LYS A 218 -13.28 13.96 -12.29
CA LYS A 218 -13.93 14.81 -11.30
C LYS A 218 -15.39 14.38 -11.09
N GLY A 219 -15.74 14.10 -9.83
CA GLY A 219 -17.10 13.82 -9.37
C GLY A 219 -17.92 15.04 -8.98
#